data_AF-A0A8S3JBK1-F1
#
_entry.id   AF-A0A8S3JBK1-F1
#
_cell.length_a   1.000
_cell.length_b   1.000
_cell.length_c   1.000
_cell.angle_alpha   90.00
_cell.angle_beta   90.00
_cell.angle_gamma   90.00
#
_symmetry.space_group_name_H-M   'P 1'
#
loop_
_entity.id
_entity.type
_entity.pdbx_description
1 polymer ?
#
loop_
_entity_poly.entity_id
_entity_poly.type
_entity_poly.pdbx_seq_one_letter_code
_entity_poly.pdbx_strand_id
1 'polypeptide(L)'
;KIDDSTDTKPEDWEKPEHIPDPEAKKPEDWDDEIDGTWEPPMIDNPEYKGVWKARQIDNPAYKGPWVHPEIDNPDYVEDNNLYLYKDLGIIGFDLWQVKSGTIFDNIIITDSVKRAEDFGNETWGKTKDAEKKMKDTQDEAERKKEEEDRKKREAEEKAKKSNDEDGESDSEKSTHVHDDEL
;
A
#
# COMPACT_ATOMS: atom_id res chain seq x y z
N LYS A 1 1.73 32.06 15.70
CA LYS A 1 1.21 33.31 15.11
C LYS A 1 0.24 33.96 16.09
N ILE A 2 0.06 35.27 16.03
CA ILE A 2 -0.90 36.07 16.82
C ILE A 2 -1.68 36.97 15.85
N ASP A 3 -2.87 37.39 16.25
CA ASP A 3 -3.70 38.29 15.43
C ASP A 3 -3.07 39.69 15.38
N ASP A 4 -3.03 40.28 14.19
CA ASP A 4 -2.54 41.63 13.95
C ASP A 4 -3.56 42.65 14.49
N SER A 5 -3.18 43.37 15.54
CA SER A 5 -4.02 44.40 16.15
C SER A 5 -4.29 45.60 15.25
N THR A 6 -3.58 45.74 14.13
CA THR A 6 -3.76 46.84 13.16
C THR A 6 -4.68 46.47 12.00
N ASP A 7 -5.11 45.21 11.91
CA ASP A 7 -6.00 44.74 10.86
C ASP A 7 -7.47 44.85 11.30
N THR A 8 -8.30 45.49 10.49
CA THR A 8 -9.71 45.76 10.78
C THR A 8 -10.61 45.19 9.69
N LYS A 9 -11.77 44.68 10.09
CA LYS A 9 -12.74 44.08 9.17
C LYS A 9 -13.24 45.09 8.12
N PRO A 10 -13.08 44.78 6.82
CA PRO A 10 -13.70 45.58 5.76
C PRO A 10 -15.23 45.49 5.78
N GLU A 11 -15.92 46.58 5.48
CA GLU A 11 -17.39 46.64 5.46
C GLU A 11 -18.00 45.71 4.38
N ASP A 12 -17.32 45.46 3.26
CA ASP A 12 -17.76 44.56 2.16
C ASP A 12 -17.40 43.06 2.39
N TRP A 13 -17.09 42.67 3.63
CA TRP A 13 -16.70 41.28 3.94
C TRP A 13 -17.87 40.38 4.32
N GLU A 14 -18.92 40.92 4.94
CA GLU A 14 -20.10 40.14 5.35
C GLU A 14 -21.06 39.93 4.19
N LYS A 15 -20.84 38.86 3.44
CA LYS A 15 -21.79 38.37 2.43
C LYS A 15 -22.39 37.03 2.90
N PRO A 16 -23.62 36.68 2.51
CA PRO A 16 -24.20 35.38 2.86
C PRO A 16 -23.41 34.24 2.21
N GLU A 17 -23.26 33.11 2.91
CA GLU A 17 -22.51 31.93 2.45
C GLU A 17 -23.17 31.26 1.25
N HIS A 18 -24.51 31.19 1.26
CA HIS A 18 -25.29 30.70 0.14
C HIS A 18 -26.23 31.79 -0.39
N ILE A 19 -26.36 31.83 -1.72
CA ILE A 19 -27.32 32.66 -2.44
C ILE A 19 -28.22 31.74 -3.27
N PRO A 20 -29.50 32.08 -3.48
CA PRO A 20 -30.35 31.32 -4.38
C PRO A 20 -29.77 31.33 -5.79
N ASP A 21 -29.74 30.16 -6.44
CA ASP A 21 -29.22 30.01 -7.80
C ASP A 21 -30.00 30.91 -8.79
N PRO A 22 -29.36 31.92 -9.41
CA PRO A 22 -30.03 32.82 -10.35
C PRO A 22 -30.40 32.13 -11.67
N GLU A 23 -29.81 30.97 -11.98
CA GLU A 23 -30.08 30.21 -13.21
C GLU A 23 -31.06 29.04 -12.99
N ALA A 24 -31.37 28.71 -11.72
CA ALA A 24 -32.34 27.67 -11.42
C ALA A 24 -33.74 28.08 -11.88
N LYS A 25 -34.35 27.20 -12.69
CA LYS A 25 -35.74 27.33 -13.13
C LYS A 25 -36.56 26.24 -12.48
N LYS A 26 -37.79 26.61 -12.10
CA LYS A 26 -38.78 25.66 -11.61
C LYS A 26 -38.99 24.55 -12.65
N PRO A 27 -38.90 23.27 -12.29
CA PRO A 27 -39.20 22.17 -13.19
C PRO A 27 -40.63 22.26 -13.73
N GLU A 28 -40.84 21.88 -15.00
CA GLU A 28 -42.17 21.93 -15.64
C GLU A 28 -43.19 21.00 -14.97
N ASP A 29 -42.73 19.92 -14.34
CA ASP A 29 -43.55 18.92 -13.64
C ASP A 29 -43.78 19.22 -12.13
N TRP A 30 -43.46 20.42 -11.63
CA TRP A 30 -43.64 20.77 -10.21
C TRP A 30 -45.01 21.40 -9.90
N ASP A 31 -45.78 20.81 -9.00
CA ASP A 31 -47.11 21.27 -8.58
C ASP A 31 -47.08 21.92 -7.18
N ASP A 32 -47.30 23.24 -7.09
CA ASP A 32 -47.21 23.96 -5.80
C ASP A 32 -48.36 23.62 -4.82
N GLU A 33 -49.48 23.04 -5.28
CA GLU A 33 -50.59 22.62 -4.40
C GLU A 33 -50.31 21.26 -3.75
N ILE A 34 -49.53 20.39 -4.40
CA ILE A 34 -49.20 19.04 -3.92
C ILE A 34 -47.79 18.99 -3.29
N ASP A 35 -46.79 19.62 -3.91
CA ASP A 35 -45.38 19.58 -3.50
C ASP A 35 -44.95 20.84 -2.70
N GLY A 36 -45.80 21.86 -2.63
CA GLY A 36 -45.53 23.14 -1.95
C GLY A 36 -44.79 24.16 -2.80
N THR A 37 -44.64 25.40 -2.31
CA THR A 37 -43.96 26.48 -3.04
C THR A 37 -42.52 26.09 -3.37
N TRP A 38 -42.19 26.01 -4.66
CA TRP A 38 -40.83 25.73 -5.11
C TRP A 38 -39.85 26.82 -4.67
N GLU A 39 -38.77 26.43 -3.99
CA GLU A 39 -37.63 27.29 -3.66
C GLU A 39 -36.42 26.88 -4.50
N PRO A 40 -35.69 27.84 -5.13
CA PRO A 40 -34.51 27.52 -5.91
C PRO A 40 -33.40 26.93 -5.01
N PRO A 41 -32.58 26.01 -5.54
CA PRO A 41 -31.43 25.51 -4.82
C PRO A 41 -30.48 26.67 -4.44
N MET A 42 -29.94 26.60 -3.23
CA MET A 42 -28.95 27.53 -2.73
C MET A 42 -27.57 27.13 -3.30
N ILE A 43 -26.88 28.06 -3.95
CA ILE A 43 -25.50 27.89 -4.44
C ILE A 43 -24.52 28.66 -3.56
N ASP A 44 -23.26 28.23 -3.57
CA ASP A 44 -22.19 28.92 -2.87
C ASP A 44 -21.99 30.32 -3.46
N ASN A 45 -22.04 31.34 -2.61
CA ASN A 45 -21.85 32.71 -3.04
C ASN A 45 -20.38 32.95 -3.41
N PRO A 46 -20.06 33.27 -4.68
CA PRO A 46 -18.68 33.51 -5.10
C PRO A 46 -18.03 34.71 -4.40
N GLU A 47 -18.84 35.61 -3.84
CA GLU A 47 -18.35 36.77 -3.08
C GLU A 47 -18.21 36.50 -1.58
N TYR A 48 -18.61 35.32 -1.09
CA TYR A 48 -18.42 34.93 0.31
C TYR A 48 -16.95 34.66 0.60
N LYS A 49 -16.33 35.57 1.35
CA LYS A 49 -14.91 35.49 1.72
C LYS A 49 -14.68 34.71 3.04
N GLY A 50 -15.71 34.03 3.55
CA GLY A 50 -15.68 33.35 4.84
C GLY A 50 -15.83 34.28 6.05
N VAL A 51 -15.89 33.71 7.25
CA VAL A 51 -15.84 34.50 8.50
C VAL A 51 -14.52 35.26 8.56
N TRP A 52 -14.59 36.59 8.67
CA TRP A 52 -13.40 37.45 8.75
C TRP A 52 -12.51 37.02 9.92
N LYS A 53 -11.21 36.86 9.65
CA LYS A 53 -10.17 36.63 10.65
C LYS A 53 -9.06 37.65 10.40
N ALA A 54 -8.62 38.33 11.44
CA ALA A 54 -7.50 39.26 11.36
C ALA A 54 -6.24 38.54 10.82
N ARG A 55 -5.42 39.26 10.07
CA ARG A 55 -4.14 38.74 9.59
C ARG A 55 -3.29 38.24 10.75
N GLN A 56 -2.68 37.08 10.55
CA GLN A 56 -1.85 36.45 11.58
C GLN A 56 -0.38 36.80 11.38
N ILE A 57 0.23 37.47 12.35
CA ILE A 57 1.67 37.79 12.39
C ILE A 57 2.43 36.75 13.21
N ASP A 58 3.72 36.56 12.92
CA ASP A 58 4.55 35.70 13.75
C ASP A 58 4.70 36.29 15.16
N ASN A 59 4.61 35.42 16.17
CA ASN A 59 4.67 35.86 17.56
C ASN A 59 6.14 36.13 17.93
N PRO A 60 6.57 37.39 18.17
CA PRO A 60 7.95 37.70 18.53
C PRO A 60 8.34 37.13 19.90
N ALA A 61 7.36 36.77 20.75
CA ALA A 61 7.59 36.13 22.05
C ALA A 61 7.59 34.59 21.99
N TYR A 62 7.45 33.98 20.80
CA TYR A 62 7.49 32.52 20.66
C TYR A 62 8.91 31.99 20.88
N LYS A 63 9.08 31.14 21.88
CA LYS A 63 10.37 30.56 22.29
C LYS A 63 10.68 29.21 21.63
N GLY A 64 9.94 28.84 20.59
CA GLY A 64 9.98 27.51 20.01
C GLY A 64 9.04 26.52 20.71
N PRO A 65 8.96 25.28 20.22
CA PRO A 65 8.22 24.23 20.90
C PRO A 65 8.87 23.95 22.25
N TRP A 66 8.05 23.86 23.30
CA TRP A 66 8.55 23.49 24.61
C TRP A 66 9.08 22.07 24.59
N VAL A 67 10.29 21.86 25.12
CA VAL A 67 10.91 20.54 25.26
C VAL A 67 10.94 20.20 26.75
N HIS A 68 10.39 19.04 27.11
CA HIS A 68 10.43 18.57 28.50
C HIS A 68 11.88 18.33 28.92
N PRO A 69 12.32 18.80 30.11
CA PRO A 69 13.68 18.53 30.58
C PRO A 69 13.91 17.02 30.71
N GLU A 70 15.04 16.55 30.21
CA GLU A 70 15.47 15.18 30.44
C GLU A 70 15.89 15.03 31.91
N ILE A 71 15.31 14.04 32.59
CA ILE A 71 15.61 13.70 33.99
C ILE A 71 16.09 12.25 33.98
N ASP A 72 17.16 11.97 34.73
CA ASP A 72 17.69 10.61 34.85
C ASP A 72 16.61 9.65 35.36
N ASN A 73 16.48 8.51 34.68
CA ASN A 73 15.48 7.51 35.04
C ASN A 73 15.88 6.82 36.35
N PRO A 74 15.11 6.96 37.45
CA PRO A 74 15.44 6.33 38.74
C PRO A 74 15.41 4.79 38.70
N ASP A 75 14.72 4.20 37.72
CA ASP A 75 14.62 2.74 37.55
C ASP A 75 15.70 2.17 36.63
N TYR A 76 16.62 3.00 36.11
CA TYR A 76 17.72 2.52 35.30
C TYR A 76 18.74 1.77 36.15
N VAL A 77 19.06 0.54 35.77
CA VAL A 77 20.09 -0.29 36.40
C VAL A 77 20.96 -0.89 35.31
N GLU A 78 22.28 -0.68 35.44
CA GLU A 78 23.27 -1.36 34.61
C GLU A 78 23.44 -2.81 35.10
N ASP A 79 23.23 -3.77 34.19
CA ASP A 79 23.49 -5.19 34.47
C ASP A 79 24.54 -5.75 33.50
N ASN A 80 25.71 -6.07 34.05
CA ASN A 80 26.81 -6.67 33.30
C ASN A 80 26.63 -8.17 33.06
N ASN A 81 25.64 -8.82 33.69
CA ASN A 81 25.41 -10.26 33.62
C ASN A 81 24.27 -10.64 32.67
N LEU A 82 23.79 -9.72 31.83
CA LEU A 82 22.72 -9.98 30.85
C LEU A 82 23.02 -11.15 29.90
N TYR A 83 24.31 -11.47 29.67
CA TYR A 83 24.73 -12.60 28.84
C TYR A 83 24.71 -13.95 29.57
N LEU A 84 24.65 -13.95 30.91
CA LEU A 84 24.88 -15.13 31.73
C LEU A 84 23.56 -15.87 31.99
N TYR A 85 23.42 -17.04 31.37
CA TYR A 85 22.37 -18.01 31.69
C TYR A 85 22.93 -19.11 32.60
N LYS A 86 22.18 -19.50 33.63
CA LYS A 86 22.62 -20.51 34.62
C LYS A 86 22.70 -21.92 34.02
N ASP A 87 21.78 -22.25 33.13
CA ASP A 87 21.69 -23.56 32.49
C ASP A 87 21.03 -23.42 31.12
N LEU A 88 21.56 -24.14 30.13
CA LEU A 88 21.09 -24.21 28.75
C LEU A 88 21.07 -25.69 28.34
N GLY A 89 19.97 -26.38 28.63
CA GLY A 89 19.86 -27.84 28.42
C GLY A 89 19.09 -28.26 27.17
N ILE A 90 18.35 -27.34 26.52
CA ILE A 90 17.41 -27.68 25.44
C ILE A 90 17.62 -26.74 24.25
N ILE A 91 17.61 -27.32 23.05
CA ILE A 91 17.56 -26.61 21.78
C ILE A 91 16.17 -26.87 21.18
N GLY A 92 15.43 -25.81 20.91
CA GLY A 92 14.11 -25.88 20.28
C GLY A 92 14.05 -25.05 19.02
N PHE A 93 13.39 -25.57 17.98
CA PHE A 93 13.03 -24.82 16.79
C PHE A 93 11.53 -24.53 16.84
N ASP A 94 11.18 -23.29 17.16
CA ASP A 94 9.80 -22.79 17.12
C ASP A 94 9.71 -21.66 16.09
N LEU A 95 9.02 -21.94 14.98
CA LEU A 95 9.04 -21.11 13.78
C LEU A 95 7.69 -21.16 13.08
N TRP A 96 7.27 -20.03 12.50
CA TRP A 96 6.11 -19.95 11.61
C TRP A 96 6.56 -19.90 10.15
N GLN A 97 6.01 -20.79 9.29
CA GLN A 97 6.30 -20.79 7.86
C GLN A 97 5.01 -20.82 7.02
N VAL A 98 4.95 -19.98 5.98
CA VAL A 98 3.86 -20.00 4.99
C VAL A 98 4.15 -20.99 3.86
N LYS A 99 5.39 -21.03 3.36
CA LYS A 99 5.85 -21.99 2.35
C LYS A 99 6.97 -22.84 2.94
N SER A 100 6.80 -24.16 2.88
CA SER A 100 7.82 -25.13 3.32
C SER A 100 8.99 -25.22 2.33
N GLY A 101 10.15 -25.65 2.82
CA GLY A 101 11.33 -25.92 1.98
C GLY A 101 12.67 -25.61 2.65
N THR A 102 12.65 -24.98 3.82
CA THR A 102 13.87 -24.68 4.59
C THR A 102 14.45 -25.95 5.22
N ILE A 103 15.76 -26.13 5.05
CA ILE A 103 16.53 -27.23 5.65
C ILE A 103 17.51 -26.61 6.65
N PHE A 104 17.47 -27.07 7.89
CA PHE A 104 18.44 -26.72 8.92
C PHE A 104 19.40 -27.90 9.13
N ASP A 105 20.69 -27.64 9.05
CA ASP A 105 21.75 -28.62 9.32
C ASP A 105 22.94 -27.93 10.00
N ASN A 106 23.92 -28.71 10.46
CA ASN A 106 25.19 -28.27 11.04
C ASN A 106 25.03 -27.46 12.34
N ILE A 107 24.13 -27.90 13.22
CA ILE A 107 23.91 -27.26 14.53
C ILE A 107 25.11 -27.55 15.46
N ILE A 108 25.77 -26.50 15.93
CA ILE A 108 26.88 -26.58 16.89
C ILE A 108 26.66 -25.61 18.07
N ILE A 109 26.95 -26.06 19.28
CA ILE A 109 27.02 -25.22 20.49
C ILE A 109 28.43 -25.37 21.08
N THR A 110 29.14 -24.26 21.23
CA THR A 110 30.49 -24.23 21.80
C THR A 110 30.77 -22.89 22.46
N ASP A 111 31.69 -22.90 23.41
CA ASP A 111 32.29 -21.77 24.11
C ASP A 111 33.49 -21.14 23.37
N SER A 112 34.00 -21.80 22.32
CA SER A 112 35.19 -21.37 21.60
C SER A 112 34.86 -20.85 20.21
N VAL A 113 35.14 -19.56 19.99
CA VAL A 113 34.96 -18.89 18.68
C VAL A 113 35.74 -19.60 17.59
N LYS A 114 36.99 -19.99 17.89
CA LYS A 114 37.85 -20.68 16.92
C LYS A 114 37.26 -22.02 16.48
N ARG A 115 36.71 -22.80 17.43
CA ARG A 115 36.07 -24.08 17.12
C ARG A 115 34.83 -23.91 16.25
N ALA A 116 34.03 -22.87 16.52
CA ALA A 116 32.86 -22.55 15.70
C ALA A 116 33.27 -22.16 14.26
N GLU A 117 34.33 -21.38 14.11
CA GLU A 117 34.87 -20.98 12.81
C GLU A 117 35.42 -22.17 12.02
N ASP A 118 36.25 -23.00 12.65
CA ASP A 118 36.81 -24.21 12.03
C ASP A 118 35.69 -25.16 11.55
N PHE A 119 34.67 -25.39 12.39
CA PHE A 119 33.50 -26.20 12.03
C PHE A 119 32.69 -25.59 10.87
N GLY A 120 32.50 -24.26 10.87
CA GLY A 120 31.80 -23.56 9.79
C GLY A 120 32.54 -23.65 8.45
N ASN A 121 33.87 -23.54 8.48
CA ASN A 121 34.72 -23.69 7.30
C ASN A 121 34.71 -25.14 6.78
N GLU A 122 34.68 -26.13 7.69
CA GLU A 122 34.67 -27.54 7.32
C GLU A 122 33.33 -28.06 6.81
N THR A 123 32.23 -27.42 7.18
CA THR A 123 30.86 -27.77 6.78
C THR A 123 30.39 -26.85 5.64
N TRP A 124 29.70 -25.76 5.96
CA TRP A 124 29.17 -24.78 4.99
C TRP A 124 30.24 -24.26 4.03
N GLY A 125 31.45 -23.99 4.54
CA GLY A 125 32.56 -23.51 3.72
C GLY A 125 32.91 -24.44 2.54
N LYS A 126 32.72 -25.76 2.70
CA LYS A 126 32.96 -26.75 1.64
C LYS A 126 31.74 -26.96 0.74
N THR A 127 30.52 -26.84 1.27
CA THR A 127 29.29 -27.13 0.51
C THR A 127 28.85 -25.95 -0.35
N LYS A 128 29.01 -24.70 0.12
CA LYS A 128 28.47 -23.49 -0.53
C LYS A 128 28.81 -23.36 -2.02
N ASP A 129 30.04 -23.70 -2.43
CA ASP A 129 30.49 -23.50 -3.81
C ASP A 129 29.97 -24.61 -4.73
N ALA A 130 29.88 -25.84 -4.23
CA ALA A 130 29.32 -26.96 -4.97
C ALA A 130 27.80 -26.83 -5.12
N GLU A 131 27.11 -26.45 -4.04
CA GLU A 131 25.67 -26.17 -4.03
C GLU A 131 25.32 -25.04 -5.00
N LYS A 132 26.08 -23.94 -4.97
CA LYS A 132 25.88 -22.83 -5.92
C LYS A 132 26.06 -23.28 -7.37
N LYS A 133 27.11 -24.03 -7.69
CA LYS A 133 27.33 -24.53 -9.06
C LYS A 133 26.21 -25.45 -9.53
N MET A 134 25.71 -26.32 -8.66
CA MET A 134 24.60 -27.20 -8.98
C MET A 134 23.33 -26.39 -9.23
N LYS A 135 23.04 -25.41 -8.38
CA LYS A 135 21.89 -24.51 -8.54
C LYS A 135 21.98 -23.70 -9.83
N ASP A 136 23.12 -23.08 -10.12
CA ASP A 136 23.32 -22.29 -11.34
C ASP A 136 23.13 -23.14 -12.60
N THR A 137 23.53 -24.42 -12.56
CA THR A 137 23.34 -25.38 -13.67
C THR A 137 21.86 -25.75 -13.83
N GLN A 138 21.15 -25.97 -12.72
CA GLN A 138 19.72 -26.27 -12.73
C GLN A 138 18.89 -25.08 -13.21
N ASP A 139 19.15 -23.89 -12.67
CA ASP A 139 18.49 -22.64 -13.05
C ASP A 139 18.69 -22.35 -14.55
N GLU A 140 19.88 -22.59 -15.09
CA GLU A 140 20.14 -22.41 -16.53
C GLU A 140 19.38 -23.43 -17.40
N ALA A 141 19.30 -24.69 -16.97
CA ALA A 141 18.53 -25.71 -17.66
C ALA A 141 17.02 -25.41 -17.62
N GLU A 142 16.50 -24.95 -16.48
CA GLU A 142 15.12 -24.54 -16.30
C GLU A 142 14.78 -23.33 -17.17
N ARG A 143 15.62 -22.29 -17.17
CA ARG A 143 15.46 -21.12 -18.06
C ARG A 143 15.37 -21.50 -19.53
N LYS A 144 16.24 -22.41 -20.01
CA LYS A 144 16.20 -22.88 -21.40
C LYS A 144 14.90 -23.62 -21.71
N LYS A 145 14.47 -24.50 -20.81
CA LYS A 145 13.21 -25.23 -20.96
C LYS A 145 12.00 -24.30 -20.97
N GLU A 146 11.96 -23.31 -20.07
CA GLU A 146 10.89 -22.31 -20.03
C GLU A 146 10.86 -21.44 -21.30
N GLU A 147 12.02 -21.09 -21.86
CA GLU A 147 12.10 -20.34 -23.11
C GLU A 147 11.59 -21.18 -24.30
N GLU A 148 11.95 -22.47 -24.37
CA GLU A 148 11.44 -23.41 -25.36
C GLU A 148 9.92 -23.61 -25.24
N ASP A 149 9.42 -23.82 -24.01
CA ASP A 149 7.99 -23.96 -23.73
C ASP A 149 7.22 -22.68 -24.09
N ARG A 150 7.78 -21.49 -23.80
CA ARG A 150 7.19 -20.21 -24.19
C ARG A 150 7.12 -20.04 -25.70
N LYS A 151 8.22 -20.32 -26.42
CA LYS A 151 8.24 -20.27 -27.89
C LYS A 151 7.23 -21.24 -28.51
N LYS A 152 7.08 -22.43 -27.92
CA LYS A 152 6.09 -23.42 -28.37
C LYS A 152 4.66 -22.92 -28.17
N ARG A 153 4.34 -22.35 -26.99
CA ARG A 153 3.02 -21.76 -26.72
C ARG A 153 2.71 -20.60 -27.66
N GLU A 154 3.68 -19.70 -27.90
CA GLU A 154 3.52 -18.59 -28.85
C GLU A 154 3.30 -19.07 -30.29
N ALA A 155 3.96 -20.16 -30.70
CA ALA A 155 3.75 -20.76 -32.02
C ALA A 155 2.37 -21.42 -32.14
N GLU A 156 1.93 -22.14 -31.10
CA GLU A 156 0.58 -22.74 -31.04
C GLU A 156 -0.53 -21.68 -31.05
N GLU A 157 -0.35 -20.56 -30.33
CA GLU A 157 -1.30 -19.42 -30.36
C GLU A 157 -1.37 -18.77 -31.75
N LYS A 158 -0.23 -18.54 -32.40
CA LYS A 158 -0.19 -17.99 -33.77
C LYS A 158 -0.86 -18.92 -34.78
N ALA A 159 -0.62 -20.23 -34.66
CA ALA A 159 -1.24 -21.23 -35.54
C ALA A 159 -2.75 -21.32 -35.36
N LYS A 160 -3.27 -21.18 -34.13
CA LYS A 160 -4.71 -21.10 -33.87
C LYS A 160 -5.31 -19.83 -34.47
N LYS A 161 -4.66 -18.68 -34.29
CA LYS A 161 -5.13 -17.40 -34.82
C LYS A 161 -5.15 -17.36 -36.35
N SER A 162 -4.20 -18.02 -37.03
CA SER A 162 -4.23 -18.14 -38.50
C SER A 162 -5.32 -19.09 -39.01
N ASN A 163 -5.78 -20.04 -38.20
CA ASN A 163 -6.80 -21.01 -38.62
C ASN A 163 -8.24 -20.48 -38.41
N ASP A 164 -8.41 -19.43 -37.59
CA ASP A 164 -9.69 -18.73 -37.41
C ASP A 164 -9.95 -17.64 -38.48
N GLU A 165 -8.92 -17.18 -39.21
CA GLU A 165 -9.08 -16.16 -40.28
C GLU A 165 -9.50 -16.74 -41.65
N ASP A 166 -9.42 -18.06 -41.87
CA ASP A 166 -9.83 -18.73 -43.13
C ASP A 166 -11.25 -19.36 -43.07
N GLY A 167 -12.04 -19.04 -42.03
CA GLY A 167 -13.35 -19.64 -41.75
C GLY A 167 -14.57 -18.74 -42.00
N GLU A 168 -14.40 -17.50 -42.49
CA GLU A 168 -15.52 -16.58 -42.69
C GLU A 168 -15.87 -16.44 -44.19
N SER A 169 -16.46 -17.49 -44.75
CA SER A 169 -17.27 -17.38 -45.95
C SER A 169 -18.53 -18.24 -45.82
N ASP A 170 -19.64 -17.51 -45.77
CA ASP A 170 -20.99 -17.90 -46.22
C ASP A 170 -21.91 -18.60 -45.20
N SER A 171 -22.88 -17.84 -44.65
CA SER A 171 -24.32 -18.15 -44.76
C SER A 171 -25.14 -17.33 -43.76
N GLU A 172 -25.84 -16.32 -44.26
CA GLU A 172 -26.94 -15.64 -43.58
C GLU A 172 -28.09 -16.59 -43.17
N LYS A 173 -28.87 -16.14 -42.17
CA LYS A 173 -30.26 -16.51 -41.81
C LYS A 173 -30.52 -17.90 -41.21
N SER A 174 -30.92 -17.90 -39.93
CA SER A 174 -32.34 -18.13 -39.57
C SER A 174 -32.57 -17.90 -38.07
N THR A 175 -33.57 -17.10 -37.77
CA THR A 175 -34.21 -16.88 -36.47
C THR A 175 -34.73 -18.18 -35.84
N HIS A 176 -34.53 -18.41 -34.54
CA HIS A 176 -35.50 -19.17 -33.73
C HIS A 176 -35.45 -18.81 -32.24
N VAL A 177 -36.65 -18.64 -31.69
CA VAL A 177 -37.03 -18.28 -30.33
C VAL A 177 -36.97 -19.52 -29.43
N HIS A 178 -36.50 -19.39 -28.20
CA HIS A 178 -36.89 -20.26 -27.08
C HIS A 178 -36.64 -19.51 -25.76
N ASP A 179 -37.66 -18.88 -25.18
CA ASP A 179 -38.64 -19.44 -24.23
C ASP A 179 -37.98 -19.84 -22.89
N ASP A 180 -38.14 -18.93 -21.94
CA ASP A 180 -37.95 -19.06 -20.50
C ASP A 180 -38.99 -20.04 -19.93
N GLU A 181 -38.57 -21.12 -19.28
CA GLU A 181 -39.33 -21.69 -18.17
C GLU A 181 -38.43 -22.48 -17.19
N LEU A 182 -38.41 -21.95 -15.95
CA LEU A 182 -38.28 -22.59 -14.63
C LEU A 182 -36.93 -23.18 -14.18
#